data_AF-A0A7L4PSS3-F1
#
_entry.id   AF-A0A7L4PSS3-F1
#
_cell.length_a   1.000
_cell.length_b   1.000
_cell.length_c   1.000
_cell.angle_alpha   90.00
_cell.angle_beta   90.00
_cell.angle_gamma   90.00
#
_symmetry.space_group_name_H-M   'P 1'
#
loop_
_entity.id
_entity.type
_entity.pdbx_description
1 polymer ?
#
loop_
_entity_poly.entity_id
_entity_poly.type
_entity_poly.pdbx_seq_one_letter_code
_entity_poly.pdbx_strand_id
1 'polypeptide(L)'
;MVHLYRFTGLRPESSVSARIPSVPYDVVSTEEARDAIEKNPLSFLRVIRSDAELPDIPPHDARVYECAKKNFEDMIARGLFIRDPAPGMYLYRVKQGGSIYTGLVA
;
A
#
# COMPACT_ATOMS: atom_id res chain seq x y z
N MET A 1 -9.17 14.22 25.24
CA MET A 1 -8.27 15.12 24.49
C MET A 1 -7.52 14.27 23.49
N VAL A 2 -7.39 14.69 22.22
CA VAL A 2 -6.65 13.92 21.20
C VAL A 2 -5.20 14.38 21.19
N HIS A 3 -4.26 13.43 21.23
CA HIS A 3 -2.82 13.69 21.11
C HIS A 3 -2.34 13.22 19.74
N LEU A 4 -1.59 14.07 19.04
CA LEU A 4 -1.01 13.75 17.73
C LEU A 4 0.51 13.65 17.88
N TYR A 5 1.08 12.56 17.37
CA TYR A 5 2.51 12.28 17.43
C TYR A 5 3.11 12.39 16.03
N ARG A 6 4.35 12.87 15.93
CA ARG A 6 5.08 12.93 14.66
C ARG A 6 5.77 11.59 14.45
N PHE A 7 5.85 11.14 13.21
CA PHE A 7 6.55 9.91 12.86
C PHE A 7 7.37 10.06 11.58
N THR A 8 8.37 9.21 11.39
CA THR A 8 9.12 9.13 10.13
C THR A 8 8.33 8.27 9.15
N GLY A 9 7.68 8.90 8.17
CA GLY A 9 6.91 8.23 7.14
C GLY A 9 7.79 7.39 6.22
N LEU A 10 7.31 6.20 5.90
CA LEU A 10 7.78 5.41 4.77
C LEU A 10 6.79 5.62 3.64
N ARG A 11 7.19 6.32 2.60
CA ARG A 11 6.32 6.75 1.50
C ARG A 11 6.88 6.32 0.15
N PRO A 12 6.05 6.15 -0.89
CA PRO A 12 6.52 5.92 -2.24
C PRO A 12 7.59 6.93 -2.68
N GLU A 13 8.58 6.44 -3.41
CA GLU A 13 9.50 7.26 -4.20
C GLU A 13 8.69 8.04 -5.24
N SER A 14 9.06 9.29 -5.49
CA SER A 14 8.29 10.23 -6.31
C SER A 14 8.01 9.72 -7.72
N SER A 15 8.97 9.05 -8.36
CA SER A 15 8.87 8.52 -9.73
C SER A 15 7.89 7.36 -9.86
N VAL A 16 7.56 6.67 -8.77
CA VAL A 16 6.63 5.52 -8.74
C VAL A 16 5.38 5.78 -7.88
N SER A 17 5.26 6.98 -7.30
CA SER A 17 4.21 7.35 -6.36
C SER A 17 2.78 7.19 -6.88
N ALA A 18 2.57 7.32 -8.19
CA ALA A 18 1.26 7.11 -8.81
C ALA A 18 0.92 5.63 -9.05
N ARG A 19 1.91 4.72 -8.97
CA ARG A 19 1.76 3.30 -9.31
C ARG A 19 1.66 2.39 -8.10
N ILE A 20 2.15 2.82 -6.94
CA ILE A 20 2.12 2.02 -5.71
C ILE A 20 0.73 1.98 -5.08
N PRO A 21 0.01 3.10 -4.90
CA PRO A 21 -1.29 3.09 -4.25
C PRO A 21 -2.27 2.13 -4.95
N SER A 22 -3.04 1.40 -4.14
CA SER A 22 -4.10 0.53 -4.60
C SER A 22 -5.44 0.93 -4.02
N VAL A 23 -6.49 0.33 -4.56
CA VAL A 23 -7.79 0.28 -3.87
C VAL A 23 -7.68 -0.51 -2.57
N PRO A 24 -8.62 -0.32 -1.63
CA PRO A 24 -8.75 -1.17 -0.45
C PRO A 24 -8.88 -2.66 -0.80
N TYR A 25 -8.41 -3.52 0.11
CA TYR A 25 -8.35 -4.96 -0.12
C TYR A 25 -9.75 -5.62 -0.15
N ASP A 26 -10.74 -5.00 0.47
CA ASP A 26 -12.12 -5.49 0.66
C ASP A 26 -13.06 -5.13 -0.50
N VAL A 27 -12.61 -4.26 -1.42
CA VAL A 27 -13.38 -3.84 -2.59
C VAL A 27 -12.95 -4.54 -3.88
N VAL A 28 -12.08 -5.55 -3.78
CA VAL A 28 -11.60 -6.36 -4.91
C VAL A 28 -11.62 -7.85 -4.60
N SER A 29 -11.95 -8.67 -5.59
CA SER A 29 -11.80 -10.12 -5.51
C SER A 29 -10.32 -10.54 -5.66
N THR A 30 -10.01 -11.81 -5.33
CA THR A 30 -8.66 -12.37 -5.52
C THR A 30 -8.27 -12.37 -7.01
N GLU A 31 -9.23 -12.68 -7.89
CA GLU A 31 -9.04 -12.66 -9.35
C GLU A 31 -8.81 -11.24 -9.87
N GLU A 32 -9.64 -10.28 -9.46
CA GLU A 32 -9.47 -8.87 -9.85
C GLU A 32 -8.13 -8.30 -9.37
N ALA A 33 -7.72 -8.67 -8.15
CA ALA A 33 -6.42 -8.29 -7.62
C ALA A 33 -5.27 -8.90 -8.44
N ARG A 34 -5.37 -10.15 -8.88
CA ARG A 34 -4.38 -10.80 -9.74
C ARG A 34 -4.23 -10.07 -11.06
N ASP A 35 -5.34 -9.80 -11.74
CA ASP A 35 -5.35 -9.06 -13.01
C ASP A 35 -4.77 -7.65 -12.86
N ALA A 36 -5.08 -6.97 -11.74
CA ALA A 36 -4.54 -5.65 -11.44
C ALA A 36 -3.03 -5.68 -11.16
N ILE A 37 -2.53 -6.72 -10.48
CA ILE A 37 -1.10 -6.93 -10.21
C ILE A 37 -0.34 -7.21 -11.51
N GLU A 38 -0.88 -8.05 -12.40
CA GLU A 38 -0.26 -8.33 -13.70
C GLU A 38 -0.12 -7.06 -14.54
N LYS A 39 -1.16 -6.21 -14.57
CA LYS A 39 -1.13 -4.91 -15.27
C LYS A 39 -0.20 -3.90 -14.62
N ASN A 40 -0.07 -3.94 -13.30
CA ASN A 40 0.81 -3.04 -12.55
C ASN A 40 1.55 -3.77 -11.42
N PRO A 41 2.74 -4.33 -11.71
CA PRO A 41 3.53 -5.08 -10.73
C PRO A 41 4.10 -4.27 -9.55
N LEU A 42 3.86 -2.94 -9.53
CA LEU A 42 4.22 -2.07 -8.40
C LEU A 42 3.04 -1.81 -7.45
N SER A 43 1.83 -2.27 -7.79
CA SER A 43 0.63 -2.08 -6.99
C SER A 43 0.80 -2.65 -5.58
N PHE A 44 0.33 -1.92 -4.57
CA PHE A 44 0.35 -2.36 -3.19
C PHE A 44 -0.59 -3.53 -2.90
N LEU A 45 -1.44 -3.93 -3.87
CA LEU A 45 -2.20 -5.19 -3.82
C LEU A 45 -1.31 -6.41 -3.64
N ARG A 46 -0.06 -6.35 -4.13
CA ARG A 46 0.94 -7.40 -3.89
C ARG A 46 1.25 -7.63 -2.41
N VAL A 47 0.92 -6.66 -1.55
CA VAL A 47 1.08 -6.76 -0.09
C VAL A 47 -0.28 -7.05 0.56
N ILE A 48 -1.29 -6.23 0.28
CA ILE A 48 -2.57 -6.28 1.01
C ILE A 48 -3.55 -7.36 0.50
N ARG A 49 -3.32 -7.92 -0.70
CA ARG A 49 -4.04 -9.04 -1.32
C ARG A 49 -3.07 -10.07 -1.89
N SER A 50 -2.10 -10.47 -1.07
CA SER A 50 -1.04 -11.42 -1.45
C SER A 50 -1.56 -12.81 -1.82
N ASP A 51 -2.80 -13.15 -1.42
CA ASP A 51 -3.52 -14.35 -1.86
C ASP A 51 -3.69 -14.40 -3.38
N ALA A 52 -3.73 -13.25 -4.05
CA ALA A 52 -3.81 -13.17 -5.50
C ALA A 52 -2.60 -13.79 -6.24
N GLU A 53 -1.42 -13.79 -5.60
CA GLU A 53 -0.20 -14.39 -6.13
C GLU A 53 -0.06 -15.89 -5.76
N LEU A 54 -0.95 -16.42 -4.93
CA LEU A 54 -0.91 -17.78 -4.40
C LEU A 54 -2.28 -18.48 -4.58
N PRO A 55 -2.73 -18.74 -5.82
CA PRO A 55 -4.09 -19.24 -6.12
C PRO A 55 -4.46 -20.56 -5.42
N ASP A 56 -3.48 -21.43 -5.16
CA ASP A 56 -3.71 -22.75 -4.58
C ASP A 56 -3.71 -22.73 -3.04
N ILE A 57 -3.53 -21.57 -2.43
CA ILE A 57 -3.35 -21.40 -0.99
C ILE A 57 -4.58 -20.70 -0.40
N PRO A 58 -5.16 -21.23 0.70
CA PRO A 58 -6.26 -20.56 1.37
C PRO A 58 -5.87 -19.12 1.79
N PRO A 59 -6.75 -18.11 1.65
CA PRO A 59 -6.40 -16.71 1.90
C PRO A 59 -5.88 -16.40 3.32
N HIS A 60 -6.20 -17.25 4.30
CA HIS A 60 -5.80 -17.07 5.70
C HIS A 60 -4.63 -17.97 6.12
N ASP A 61 -4.01 -18.68 5.18
CA ASP A 61 -2.83 -19.50 5.44
C ASP A 61 -1.62 -18.62 5.78
N ALA A 62 -0.75 -19.11 6.67
CA ALA A 62 0.48 -18.40 7.08
C ALA A 62 1.35 -17.99 5.88
N ARG A 63 1.37 -18.81 4.82
CA ARG A 63 2.15 -18.56 3.59
C ARG A 63 1.70 -17.29 2.85
N VAL A 64 0.44 -16.88 2.97
CA VAL A 64 -0.06 -15.62 2.38
C VAL A 64 0.56 -14.43 3.08
N TYR A 65 0.68 -14.47 4.41
CA TYR A 65 1.30 -13.40 5.19
C TYR A 65 2.82 -13.36 5.00
N GLU A 66 3.46 -14.51 4.84
CA GLU A 66 4.89 -14.59 4.47
C GLU A 66 5.13 -13.96 3.08
N CYS A 67 4.25 -14.23 2.12
CA CYS A 67 4.28 -13.59 0.80
C CYS A 67 4.11 -12.06 0.91
N ALA A 68 3.13 -11.60 1.70
CA ALA A 68 2.91 -10.17 1.93
C ALA A 68 4.16 -9.48 2.49
N LYS A 69 4.79 -10.10 3.51
CA LYS A 69 6.03 -9.61 4.10
C LYS A 69 7.15 -9.54 3.08
N LYS A 70 7.38 -10.63 2.33
CA LYS A 70 8.41 -10.69 1.29
C LYS A 70 8.20 -9.62 0.23
N ASN A 71 6.98 -9.46 -0.27
CA ASN A 71 6.65 -8.46 -1.28
C ASN A 71 6.92 -7.04 -0.77
N PHE A 72 6.56 -6.75 0.48
CA PHE A 72 6.83 -5.44 1.08
C PHE A 72 8.34 -5.18 1.27
N GLU A 73 9.09 -6.16 1.78
CA GLU A 73 10.55 -6.08 1.93
C GLU A 73 11.24 -5.90 0.57
N ASP A 74 10.82 -6.63 -0.46
CA ASP A 74 11.33 -6.51 -1.82
C ASP A 74 11.07 -5.11 -2.39
N MET A 75 9.89 -4.53 -2.15
CA MET A 75 9.60 -3.17 -2.60
C MET A 75 10.51 -2.13 -1.91
N ILE A 76 10.79 -2.30 -0.61
CA ILE A 76 11.73 -1.44 0.12
C ILE A 76 13.15 -1.61 -0.41
N ALA A 77 13.62 -2.86 -0.56
CA ALA A 77 14.96 -3.18 -1.05
C ALA A 77 15.22 -2.63 -2.46
N ARG A 78 14.17 -2.59 -3.30
CA ARG A 78 14.20 -1.99 -4.64
C ARG A 78 14.18 -0.45 -4.65
N GLY A 79 14.14 0.19 -3.48
CA GLY A 79 14.10 1.65 -3.37
C GLY A 79 12.76 2.28 -3.81
N LEU A 80 11.68 1.49 -3.85
CA LEU A 80 10.36 2.00 -4.23
C LEU A 80 9.72 2.86 -3.11
N PHE A 81 10.26 2.75 -1.91
CA PHE A 81 9.88 3.54 -0.76
C PHE A 81 11.07 4.30 -0.21
N ILE A 82 10.85 5.56 0.16
CA ILE A 82 11.80 6.41 0.87
C ILE A 82 11.27 6.63 2.28
N ARG A 83 12.18 6.56 3.26
CA ARG A 83 11.91 7.01 4.63
C ARG A 83 12.31 8.47 4.78
N ASP A 84 11.42 9.28 5.32
CA ASP A 84 11.71 10.69 5.57
C ASP A 84 12.84 10.86 6.60
N PRO A 85 13.69 11.90 6.47
CA PRO A 85 14.90 12.06 7.28
C PRO A 85 14.61 12.45 8.74
N ALA A 86 13.39 12.91 9.04
CA ALA A 86 12.98 13.31 10.38
C ALA A 86 11.46 13.10 10.58
N PRO A 87 10.98 12.98 11.83
CA PRO A 87 9.55 12.85 12.11
C PRO A 87 8.75 14.07 11.63
N GLY A 88 7.66 13.81 10.91
CA GLY A 88 6.75 14.82 10.39
C GLY A 88 5.30 14.57 10.77
N MET A 89 4.44 15.54 10.44
CA MET A 89 3.00 15.34 10.33
C MET A 89 2.65 15.41 8.85
N TYR A 90 1.78 14.53 8.39
CA TYR A 90 1.45 14.42 6.98
C TYR A 90 0.04 14.92 6.73
N LEU A 91 -0.16 15.58 5.60
CA LEU A 91 -1.47 15.98 5.12
C LEU A 91 -1.82 15.10 3.93
N TYR A 92 -3.04 14.57 3.93
CA TYR A 92 -3.60 13.91 2.77
C TYR A 92 -4.81 14.69 2.25
N ARG A 93 -5.06 14.56 0.96
CA ARG A 93 -6.22 15.16 0.30
C ARG A 93 -6.92 14.10 -0.52
N VAL A 94 -8.24 14.02 -0.35
CA VAL A 94 -9.12 13.22 -1.21
C VAL A 94 -10.06 14.17 -1.94
N LYS A 95 -10.19 13.98 -3.25
CA LYS A 95 -11.21 14.64 -4.06
C LYS A 95 -12.27 13.60 -4.42
N GLN A 96 -13.51 13.83 -4.01
CA GLN A 96 -14.64 12.97 -4.33
C GLN A 96 -15.75 13.84 -4.94
N GLY A 97 -16.05 13.60 -6.22
CA GLY A 97 -16.92 14.49 -6.99
C GLY A 97 -16.38 15.91 -7.06
N GLY A 98 -17.20 16.89 -6.65
CA GLY A 98 -16.84 18.32 -6.57
C GLY A 98 -16.19 18.75 -5.25
N SER A 99 -16.16 17.87 -4.24
CA SER A 99 -15.71 18.20 -2.88
C SER A 99 -14.24 17.81 -2.64
N ILE A 100 -13.56 18.60 -1.80
CA ILE A 100 -12.18 18.36 -1.36
C ILE A 100 -12.18 18.13 0.16
N TYR A 101 -11.61 17.00 0.57
CA TYR A 101 -11.40 16.64 1.97
C TYR A 101 -9.90 16.64 2.23
N THR A 102 -9.45 17.37 3.25
CA THR A 102 -8.05 17.37 3.70
C THR A 102 -8.02 16.84 5.12
N GLY A 103 -7.11 15.91 5.40
CA GLY A 103 -6.94 15.32 6.72
C GLY A 103 -5.48 15.21 7.11
N LEU A 104 -5.26 14.97 8.40
CA LEU A 104 -3.95 14.68 8.97
C LEU A 104 -3.73 13.16 8.99
N VAL A 105 -2.51 12.74 8.65
CA VAL A 105 -1.97 11.43 8.99
C VAL A 105 -0.89 11.66 10.05
N ALA A 106 -1.14 11.13 11.25
CA ALA A 106 -0.36 11.33 12.46
C ALA A 106 -0.28 10.01 13.22
#